data_AF-A0A957PZY5-F1
#
_entry.id   AF-A0A957PZY5-F1
#
_cell.length_a   1.000
_cell.length_b   1.000
_cell.length_c   1.000
_cell.angle_alpha   90.00
_cell.angle_beta   90.00
_cell.angle_gamma   90.00
#
_symmetry.space_group_name_H-M   'P 1'
#
loop_
_entity.id
_entity.type
_entity.pdbx_description
1 polymer ?
#
loop_
_entity_poly.entity_id
_entity_poly.type
_entity_poly.pdbx_seq_one_letter_code
_entity_poly.pdbx_strand_id
1 'polypeptide(L)'
;MTAVLPNYEIQFRRYSTDLQGGISTIMEASGHLVEGVIYEIPRAAIEELDILEDVPLGLYHRDGFLVLGADVKWHHAELYRVVTPEGPFPVSERYLAYMIAGATEHRLSKGYIEKLTALRT
;
A
#
# COMPACT_ATOMS: atom_id res chain seq x y z
N MET A 1 9.79 1.64 -10.27
CA MET A 1 8.93 1.83 -11.47
C MET A 1 7.46 1.75 -11.06
N THR A 2 6.52 2.34 -11.81
CA THR A 2 5.08 2.20 -11.50
C THR A 2 4.56 0.82 -11.91
N ALA A 3 3.55 0.33 -11.20
CA ALA A 3 2.93 -0.97 -11.45
C ALA A 3 1.48 -1.00 -10.97
N VAL A 4 0.75 -2.01 -11.42
CA VAL A 4 -0.63 -2.29 -10.98
C VAL A 4 -0.76 -3.70 -10.40
N LEU A 5 -1.46 -3.81 -9.28
CA LEU A 5 -1.84 -5.06 -8.64
C LEU A 5 -3.34 -5.32 -8.88
N PRO A 6 -3.71 -6.36 -9.64
CA PRO A 6 -5.12 -6.66 -9.92
C PRO A 6 -5.82 -7.44 -8.82
N ASN A 7 -7.14 -7.27 -8.73
CA ASN A 7 -8.05 -7.94 -7.80
C ASN A 7 -7.87 -7.55 -6.33
N TYR A 8 -7.35 -6.34 -6.09
CA TYR A 8 -7.21 -5.78 -4.76
C TYR A 8 -7.69 -4.33 -4.73
N GLU A 9 -7.98 -3.86 -3.52
CA GLU A 9 -8.17 -2.44 -3.22
C GLU A 9 -7.45 -2.05 -1.94
N ILE A 10 -7.18 -0.75 -1.78
CA ILE A 10 -6.69 -0.21 -0.52
C ILE A 10 -7.87 0.00 0.44
N GLN A 11 -7.74 -0.51 1.66
CA GLN A 11 -8.63 -0.20 2.79
C GLN A 11 -7.84 0.23 4.01
N PHE A 12 -8.46 1.01 4.90
CA PHE A 12 -7.84 1.49 6.14
C PHE A 12 -8.27 0.62 7.32
N ARG A 13 -7.56 -0.51 7.50
CA ARG A 13 -7.95 -1.61 8.40
C ARG A 13 -7.06 -1.78 9.62
N ARG A 14 -6.27 -0.76 9.95
CA ARG A 14 -5.50 -0.67 11.18
C ARG A 14 -5.51 0.78 11.64
N TYR A 15 -5.76 1.01 12.92
CA TYR A 15 -5.61 2.33 13.52
C TYR A 15 -4.15 2.54 13.93
N SER A 16 -3.53 3.63 13.47
CA SER A 16 -2.20 4.06 13.91
C SER A 16 -2.35 5.12 14.98
N THR A 17 -1.76 4.88 16.15
CA THR A 17 -1.66 5.88 17.22
C THR A 17 -0.73 7.03 16.84
N ASP A 18 0.32 6.77 16.05
CA ASP A 18 1.28 7.81 15.68
C ASP A 18 0.73 8.76 14.60
N LEU A 19 -0.08 8.21 13.69
CA LEU A 19 -0.72 8.95 12.60
C LEU A 19 -2.16 9.38 12.95
N GLN A 20 -2.68 8.98 14.11
CA GLN A 20 -4.00 9.35 14.63
C GLN A 20 -5.15 9.02 13.65
N GLY A 21 -5.12 7.84 13.05
CA GLY A 21 -6.13 7.42 12.09
C GLY A 21 -5.84 6.10 11.42
N GLY A 22 -6.72 5.71 10.51
CA GLY A 22 -6.61 4.51 9.69
C GLY A 22 -5.44 4.59 8.72
N ILE A 23 -4.65 3.52 8.66
CA ILE A 23 -3.55 3.32 7.70
C ILE A 23 -3.84 2.13 6.80
N SER A 24 -3.20 2.09 5.64
CA SER A 24 -3.61 1.18 4.57
C SER A 24 -3.16 -0.26 4.80
N THR A 25 -3.99 -1.16 4.29
CA THR A 25 -3.64 -2.51 3.84
C THR A 25 -4.31 -2.73 2.48
N ILE A 26 -3.93 -3.79 1.77
CA ILE A 26 -4.71 -4.28 0.62
C ILE A 26 -5.69 -5.36 1.07
N MET A 27 -6.89 -5.34 0.50
CA MET A 27 -7.93 -6.35 0.67
C MET A 27 -8.34 -6.89 -0.69
N GLU A 28 -8.71 -8.17 -0.76
CA GLU A 28 -9.18 -8.78 -2.01
C GLU A 28 -10.45 -8.08 -2.49
N ALA A 29 -10.45 -7.69 -3.77
CA ALA A 29 -11.57 -7.01 -4.41
C ALA A 29 -11.52 -7.30 -5.91
N SER A 30 -12.29 -8.31 -6.34
CA SER A 30 -12.34 -8.74 -7.75
C SER A 30 -12.65 -7.57 -8.69
N GLY A 31 -11.90 -7.48 -9.79
CA GLY A 31 -12.06 -6.40 -10.79
C GLY A 31 -11.51 -5.03 -10.38
N HIS A 32 -10.99 -4.88 -9.15
CA HIS A 32 -10.33 -3.65 -8.70
C HIS A 32 -8.82 -3.70 -8.98
N LEU A 33 -8.20 -2.52 -9.02
CA LEU A 33 -6.77 -2.36 -9.22
C LEU A 33 -6.20 -1.46 -8.12
N VAL A 34 -5.02 -1.82 -7.62
CA VAL A 34 -4.16 -0.95 -6.82
C VAL A 34 -2.99 -0.50 -7.68
N GLU A 35 -2.82 0.81 -7.85
CA GLU A 35 -1.60 1.36 -8.45
C GLU A 35 -0.54 1.58 -7.37
N GLY A 36 0.72 1.34 -7.71
CA GLY A 36 1.83 1.48 -6.78
C GLY A 36 3.17 1.61 -7.49
N VAL A 37 4.24 1.48 -6.70
CA VAL A 37 5.62 1.62 -7.16
C VAL A 37 6.42 0.42 -6.68
N ILE A 38 7.12 -0.22 -7.63
CA ILE A 38 8.11 -1.26 -7.34
C ILE A 38 9.45 -0.57 -7.08
N TYR A 39 10.05 -0.89 -5.94
CA TYR A 39 11.41 -0.51 -5.57
C TYR A 39 12.31 -1.74 -5.61
N GLU A 40 13.47 -1.61 -6.24
CA GLU A 40 14.54 -2.60 -6.13
C GLU A 40 15.46 -2.16 -5.00
N ILE A 41 15.55 -2.98 -3.95
CA ILE A 41 16.33 -2.68 -2.76
C ILE A 41 17.17 -3.90 -2.34
N PRO A 42 18.31 -3.70 -1.65
CA PRO A 42 19.09 -4.81 -1.13
C PRO A 42 18.27 -5.64 -0.14
N ARG A 43 18.51 -6.95 -0.10
CA ARG A 43 17.83 -7.88 0.82
C ARG A 43 17.91 -7.43 2.29
N ALA A 44 19.05 -6.91 2.73
CA ALA A 44 19.22 -6.40 4.10
C ALA A 44 18.23 -5.26 4.42
N ALA A 45 17.91 -4.40 3.45
CA ALA A 45 16.91 -3.35 3.64
C ALA A 45 15.49 -3.91 3.76
N ILE A 46 15.19 -5.06 3.13
CA ILE A 46 13.91 -5.75 3.31
C ILE A 46 13.78 -6.27 4.75
N GLU A 47 14.87 -6.81 5.32
CA GLU A 47 14.90 -7.27 6.71
C GLU A 47 14.72 -6.10 7.70
N GLU A 48 15.25 -4.92 7.39
CA GLU A 48 14.98 -3.70 8.16
C GLU A 48 13.51 -3.24 8.04
N LEU A 49 12.91 -3.38 6.86
CA LEU A 49 11.49 -3.09 6.65
C LEU A 49 10.58 -4.06 7.42
N ASP A 50 10.95 -5.34 7.55
CA ASP A 50 10.18 -6.29 8.39
C ASP A 50 10.09 -5.82 9.85
N ILE A 51 11.18 -5.24 10.37
CA ILE A 51 11.20 -4.69 11.73
C ILE A 51 10.32 -3.44 11.80
N LEU A 52 10.40 -2.56 10.80
CA LEU A 52 9.59 -1.34 10.74
C LEU A 52 8.09 -1.63 10.65
N GLU A 53 7.71 -2.68 9.92
CA GLU A 53 6.32 -3.11 9.73
C GLU A 53 5.86 -4.08 10.82
N ASP A 54 6.61 -4.23 11.91
CA ASP A 54 6.26 -5.06 13.06
C ASP A 54 5.92 -6.53 12.67
N VAL A 55 6.60 -7.07 11.64
CA VAL A 55 6.38 -8.46 11.17
C VAL A 55 6.68 -9.49 12.25
N PRO A 56 7.80 -9.40 13.02
CA PRO A 56 8.07 -10.33 14.11
C PRO A 56 7.03 -10.26 15.25
N LEU A 57 6.31 -9.14 15.36
CA LEU A 57 5.24 -8.96 16.35
C LEU A 57 3.87 -9.41 15.83
N GLY A 58 3.78 -9.81 14.56
CA GLY A 58 2.56 -10.30 13.93
C GLY A 58 1.53 -9.21 13.63
N LEU A 59 1.95 -7.93 13.50
CA LEU A 59 1.03 -6.87 13.09
C LEU A 59 0.83 -6.85 11.58
N TYR A 60 1.92 -7.02 10.83
CA TYR A 60 1.90 -7.25 9.40
C TYR A 60 2.53 -8.60 9.07
N HIS A 61 2.21 -9.11 7.89
CA HIS A 61 2.93 -10.20 7.26
C HIS A 61 3.33 -9.78 5.85
N ARG A 62 4.51 -10.27 5.43
CA ARG A 62 5.06 -10.03 4.09
C ARG A 62 4.63 -11.16 3.16
N ASP A 63 4.02 -10.80 2.04
CA ASP A 63 3.56 -11.72 1.01
C ASP A 63 4.12 -11.35 -0.36
N GLY A 64 4.35 -12.36 -1.20
CA GLY A 64 4.73 -12.18 -2.60
C GLY A 64 3.51 -12.04 -3.52
N PHE A 65 3.56 -11.07 -4.41
CA PHE A 65 2.52 -10.81 -5.41
C PHE A 65 3.12 -10.68 -6.81
N LEU A 66 2.29 -10.99 -7.81
CA LEU A 66 2.57 -10.64 -9.20
C LEU A 66 1.90 -9.31 -9.52
N VAL A 67 2.70 -8.33 -9.93
CA VAL A 67 2.24 -7.00 -10.34
C VAL A 67 2.62 -6.74 -11.79
N LEU A 68 1.77 -6.04 -12.52
CA LEU A 68 2.03 -5.67 -13.92
C LEU A 68 2.76 -4.32 -13.92
N GLY A 69 4.04 -4.35 -14.28
CA GLY A 69 4.87 -3.16 -14.38
C GLY A 69 4.52 -2.29 -15.58
N ALA A 70 4.93 -1.02 -15.54
CA ALA A 70 4.79 -0.11 -16.68
C ALA A 70 5.56 -0.55 -17.94
N ASP A 71 6.48 -1.50 -17.81
CA ASP A 71 7.17 -2.18 -18.91
C ASP A 71 6.35 -3.31 -19.55
N VAL A 72 5.09 -3.48 -19.14
CA VAL A 72 4.15 -4.49 -19.62
C VAL A 72 4.62 -5.92 -19.31
N LYS A 73 5.35 -6.09 -18.21
CA LYS A 73 5.79 -7.40 -17.71
C LYS A 73 5.29 -7.64 -16.30
N TRP A 74 5.12 -8.92 -15.98
CA TRP A 74 4.84 -9.35 -14.62
C TRP A 74 6.11 -9.38 -13.80
N HIS A 75 6.07 -8.76 -12.63
CA HIS A 75 7.16 -8.74 -11.67
C HIS A 75 6.70 -9.35 -10.35
N HIS A 76 7.58 -10.12 -9.71
CA HIS A 76 7.40 -10.50 -8.33
C HIS A 76 7.75 -9.32 -7.43
N ALA A 77 6.82 -8.91 -6.57
CA ALA A 77 7.02 -7.88 -5.57
C ALA A 77 6.51 -8.36 -4.22
N GLU A 78 7.18 -7.96 -3.15
CA GLU A 78 6.75 -8.24 -1.78
C GLU A 78 5.97 -7.04 -1.24
N LEU A 79 4.85 -7.31 -0.58
CA LEU A 79 4.01 -6.30 0.07
C LEU A 79 3.70 -6.73 1.50
N TYR A 80 3.49 -5.74 2.37
CA TYR A 80 3.06 -5.94 3.75
C TYR A 80 1.55 -5.79 3.86
N ARG A 81 0.89 -6.74 4.54
CA ARG A 81 -0.54 -6.71 4.83
C ARG A 81 -0.79 -6.86 6.32
N VAL A 82 -1.83 -6.20 6.82
CA VAL A 82 -2.24 -6.33 8.23
C VAL A 82 -2.71 -7.77 8.47
N VAL A 83 -2.18 -8.44 9.50
CA VAL A 83 -2.50 -9.83 9.84
C VAL A 83 -3.96 -9.99 10.29
N THR A 84 -4.42 -9.06 11.13
CA THR A 84 -5.79 -9.02 11.65
C THR A 84 -6.46 -7.70 11.27
N PRO A 85 -7.08 -7.60 10.08
CA PRO A 85 -7.70 -6.35 9.62
C PRO A 85 -8.93 -5.97 10.45
N GLU A 86 -8.88 -4.80 11.09
CA GLU A 86 -9.95 -4.24 11.92
C GLU A 86 -10.63 -3.03 11.23
N GLY A 87 -11.58 -2.37 11.89
CA GLY A 87 -12.26 -1.20 11.33
C GLY A 87 -13.42 -1.54 10.38
N PRO A 88 -13.78 -0.65 9.43
CA PRO A 88 -12.96 0.42 8.84
C PRO A 88 -12.72 1.61 9.76
N PHE A 89 -11.54 2.22 9.64
CA PHE A 89 -11.20 3.47 10.33
C PHE A 89 -11.21 4.66 9.35
N PRO A 90 -11.60 5.87 9.78
CA PRO A 90 -11.32 7.08 9.02
C PRO A 90 -9.83 7.19 8.74
N VAL A 91 -9.44 7.49 7.50
CA VAL A 91 -8.03 7.61 7.13
C VAL A 91 -7.35 8.74 7.90
N SER A 92 -6.11 8.53 8.33
CA SER A 92 -5.28 9.62 8.86
C SER A 92 -5.04 10.67 7.76
N GLU A 93 -5.35 11.94 8.04
CA GLU A 93 -5.08 13.04 7.10
C GLU A 93 -3.59 13.11 6.70
N ARG A 94 -2.70 12.95 7.69
CA ARG A 94 -1.25 12.98 7.46
C ARG A 94 -0.79 11.81 6.61
N TYR A 95 -1.33 10.62 6.87
CA TYR A 95 -1.03 9.44 6.07
C TYR A 95 -1.54 9.57 4.63
N LEU A 96 -2.78 10.04 4.45
CA LEU A 96 -3.35 10.29 3.13
C LEU A 96 -2.53 11.34 2.35
N ALA A 97 -2.04 12.38 3.01
CA ALA A 97 -1.16 13.36 2.40
C ALA A 97 0.13 12.72 1.86
N TYR A 98 0.76 11.80 2.60
CA TYR A 98 1.92 11.04 2.12
C TYR A 98 1.58 10.17 0.92
N MET A 99 0.44 9.46 0.95
CA MET A 99 -0.01 8.63 -0.17
C MET A 99 -0.21 9.48 -1.45
N ILE A 100 -0.87 10.62 -1.34
CA ILE A 100 -1.10 11.54 -2.48
C ILE A 100 0.22 12.12 -2.98
N ALA A 101 1.13 12.52 -2.09
CA ALA A 101 2.43 13.05 -2.45
C ALA A 101 3.26 12.01 -3.24
N GLY A 102 3.38 10.78 -2.72
CA GLY A 102 4.09 9.71 -3.40
C GLY A 102 3.44 9.30 -4.74
N ALA A 103 2.10 9.21 -4.78
CA ALA A 103 1.38 8.92 -6.02
C ALA A 103 1.64 10.00 -7.09
N THR A 104 1.70 11.27 -6.69
CA THR A 104 1.99 12.40 -7.57
C THR A 104 3.45 12.39 -8.04
N GLU A 105 4.40 12.22 -7.12
CA GLU A 105 5.83 12.16 -7.39
C GLU A 105 6.16 11.09 -8.44
N HIS A 106 5.59 9.90 -8.28
CA HIS A 106 5.81 8.78 -9.20
C HIS A 106 4.90 8.79 -10.43
N ARG A 107 4.04 9.81 -10.57
CA ARG A 107 3.13 9.96 -11.72
C ARG A 107 2.23 8.73 -11.91
N LEU A 108 1.64 8.25 -10.82
CA LEU A 108 0.51 7.32 -10.91
C LEU A 108 -0.64 7.96 -11.71
N SER A 109 -1.62 7.15 -12.14
CA SER A 109 -2.66 7.65 -13.01
C SER A 109 -3.45 8.77 -12.34
N LYS A 110 -3.92 9.72 -13.17
CA LYS A 110 -4.74 10.84 -12.71
C LYS A 110 -5.98 10.35 -11.95
N GLY A 111 -6.63 9.30 -12.45
CA GLY A 111 -7.81 8.71 -11.82
C GLY A 111 -7.49 8.10 -10.45
N TYR A 112 -6.31 7.53 -10.26
CA TYR A 112 -5.88 7.00 -8.97
C TYR A 112 -5.59 8.11 -7.95
N ILE A 113 -4.91 9.18 -8.38
CA ILE A 113 -4.66 10.36 -7.52
C ILE A 113 -5.98 11.05 -7.15
N GLU A 114 -6.93 11.17 -8.08
CA GLU A 114 -8.27 11.69 -7.84
C GLU A 114 -9.03 10.81 -6.83
N LYS A 115 -8.97 9.47 -6.98
CA LYS A 115 -9.54 8.51 -6.01
C LYS A 115 -8.98 8.70 -4.60
N LEU A 116 -7.66 8.85 -4.46
CA LEU A 116 -7.04 9.12 -3.15
C LEU A 116 -7.46 10.48 -2.60
N THR A 117 -7.49 11.51 -3.44
CA THR A 117 -7.86 12.87 -3.02
C THR A 117 -9.30 12.95 -2.54
N ALA A 118 -10.20 12.16 -3.13
CA ALA A 118 -11.61 12.07 -2.73
C ALA A 118 -11.81 11.44 -1.33
N LEU A 119 -10.78 10.85 -0.73
CA LEU A 119 -10.82 10.33 0.65
C LEU A 119 -10.61 11.42 1.71
N ARG A 120 -10.25 12.65 1.31
CA ARG A 120 -10.18 13.78 2.24
C ARG A 120 -11.60 14.08 2.75
N THR A 121 -11.77 13.98 4.06
CA THR A 121 -12.97 14.45 4.77
C THR A 121 -12.94 15.96 4.98
#